data_AF-A0A7V5WEJ8-F1
#
_entry.id   AF-A0A7V5WEJ8-F1
#
_cell.length_a   1.000
_cell.length_b   1.000
_cell.length_c   1.000
_cell.angle_alpha   90.00
_cell.angle_beta   90.00
_cell.angle_gamma   90.00
#
_symmetry.space_group_name_H-M   'P 1'
#
loop_
_entity.id
_entity.type
_entity.pdbx_description
1 polymer ?
#
loop_
_entity_poly.entity_id
_entity_poly.type
_entity_poly.pdbx_seq_one_letter_code
_entity_poly.pdbx_strand_id
1 'polypeptide(L)'
;MPAKLGFLTAYIPEELFYAAGLTPVFLFHTPADRGLARAHLPGFTCWIAGSVLDRGLAGELDDLDALALAKSCDTIQGLIDLWRRNLPHIPVFHFGMPLR
;
A
#
# COMPACT_ATOMS: atom_id res chain seq x y z
N MET A 1 -3.47 19.69 -9.49
CA MET A 1 -2.52 19.17 -8.48
C MET A 1 -1.95 17.88 -9.04
N PRO A 2 -0.65 17.57 -8.89
CA PRO A 2 -0.11 16.31 -9.39
C PRO A 2 -0.74 15.13 -8.65
N ALA A 3 -1.02 14.05 -9.36
CA ALA A 3 -1.69 12.88 -8.81
C ALA A 3 -0.78 12.15 -7.79
N LYS A 4 -1.29 11.87 -6.59
CA LYS A 4 -0.55 11.29 -5.47
C LYS A 4 -0.48 9.77 -5.60
N LEU A 5 0.74 9.24 -5.50
CA LEU A 5 1.00 7.81 -5.51
C LEU A 5 1.57 7.39 -4.15
N GLY A 6 0.79 6.67 -3.35
CA GLY A 6 1.29 6.12 -2.10
C GLY A 6 2.23 4.95 -2.34
N PHE A 7 3.25 4.79 -1.49
CA PHE A 7 4.06 3.56 -1.45
C PHE A 7 4.57 3.27 -0.04
N LEU A 8 4.91 2.01 0.23
CA LEU A 8 5.41 1.58 1.55
C LEU A 8 6.68 0.72 1.51
N THR A 9 7.07 0.21 0.35
CA THR A 9 8.28 -0.61 0.19
C THR A 9 9.35 0.20 -0.53
N ALA A 10 10.61 0.13 -0.09
CA ALA A 10 11.71 0.91 -0.67
C ALA A 10 12.13 0.51 -2.10
N TYR A 11 11.46 -0.48 -2.70
CA TYR A 11 11.85 -1.08 -3.98
C TYR A 11 10.98 -0.65 -5.16
N ILE A 12 10.05 0.30 -4.96
CA ILE A 12 9.35 0.87 -6.11
C ILE A 12 10.25 1.89 -6.80
N PRO A 13 10.27 1.91 -8.14
CA PRO A 13 11.04 2.88 -8.89
C PRO A 13 10.34 4.24 -8.88
N GLU A 14 10.54 5.02 -7.82
CA GLU A 14 9.95 6.35 -7.62
C GLU A 14 10.20 7.27 -8.82
N GLU A 15 11.37 7.15 -9.45
CA GLU A 15 11.79 7.93 -10.61
C GLU A 15 10.88 7.70 -11.82
N LEU A 16 10.39 6.47 -12.04
CA LEU A 16 9.47 6.17 -13.14
C LEU A 16 8.12 6.84 -12.94
N PHE A 17 7.63 6.87 -11.71
CA PHE A 17 6.36 7.51 -11.37
C PHE A 17 6.46 9.03 -11.40
N TYR A 18 7.58 9.57 -10.90
CA TYR A 18 7.87 10.99 -11.01
C TYR A 18 7.92 11.44 -12.47
N ALA A 19 8.60 10.68 -13.34
CA ALA A 19 8.62 10.94 -14.78
C ALA A 19 7.24 10.82 -15.44
N ALA A 20 6.35 9.98 -14.91
CA ALA A 20 4.96 9.85 -15.36
C ALA A 20 4.03 10.96 -14.83
N GLY A 21 4.53 11.95 -14.10
CA GLY A 21 3.74 13.06 -13.55
C GLY A 21 2.99 12.73 -12.26
N LEU A 22 3.30 11.59 -11.63
CA LEU A 22 2.81 11.23 -10.31
C LEU A 22 3.75 11.79 -9.23
N THR A 23 3.23 12.06 -8.04
CA THR A 23 4.02 12.42 -6.86
C THR A 23 4.09 11.21 -5.92
N PRO A 24 5.22 10.48 -5.86
CA PRO A 24 5.41 9.41 -4.89
C PRO A 24 5.39 9.96 -3.47
N VAL A 25 4.62 9.32 -2.60
CA VAL A 25 4.49 9.68 -1.18
C VAL A 25 4.69 8.43 -0.34
N PHE A 26 5.72 8.45 0.50
CA PHE A 26 5.97 7.35 1.43
C PHE A 26 4.90 7.33 2.52
N LEU A 27 4.23 6.18 2.66
CA LEU A 27 3.19 5.97 3.66
C LEU A 27 3.81 5.46 4.96
N PHE A 28 3.99 6.38 5.91
CA PHE A 28 4.38 6.01 7.26
C PHE A 28 3.27 5.22 7.96
N HIS A 29 3.65 4.14 8.63
CA HIS A 29 2.76 3.41 9.53
C HIS A 29 2.43 4.28 10.76
N THR A 30 1.33 3.96 11.42
CA THR A 30 0.87 4.62 12.65
C THR A 30 0.63 3.57 13.74
N PRO A 31 0.86 3.89 15.02
CA PRO A 31 0.45 3.05 16.14
C PRO A 31 -1.08 3.02 16.35
N ALA A 32 -1.83 3.90 15.68
CA ALA A 32 -3.28 3.89 15.75
C ALA A 32 -3.86 2.60 15.16
N ASP A 33 -4.71 1.93 15.93
CA ASP A 33 -5.39 0.68 15.56
C ASP A 33 -6.90 0.90 15.61
N ARG A 34 -7.56 0.91 14.44
CA ARG A 34 -9.03 1.01 14.34
C ARG A 34 -9.70 -0.36 14.31
N GLY A 35 -8.90 -1.43 14.28
CA GLY A 35 -9.37 -2.81 14.25
C GLY A 35 -9.97 -3.25 12.90
N LEU A 36 -10.00 -2.39 11.88
CA LEU A 36 -10.61 -2.70 10.58
C LEU A 36 -9.79 -3.77 9.84
N ALA A 37 -8.46 -3.66 9.91
CA ALA A 37 -7.57 -4.63 9.27
C ALA A 37 -7.67 -6.04 9.88
N ARG A 38 -8.08 -6.17 11.16
CA ARG A 38 -8.14 -7.45 11.88
C ARG A 38 -9.19 -8.42 11.30
N ALA A 39 -10.19 -7.91 10.59
CA ALA A 39 -11.17 -8.74 9.89
C ALA A 39 -10.59 -9.41 8.63
N HIS A 40 -9.46 -8.90 8.13
CA HIS A 40 -8.86 -9.32 6.85
C HIS A 40 -7.50 -9.99 7.02
N LEU A 41 -6.80 -9.72 8.12
CA LEU A 41 -5.43 -10.18 8.37
C LEU A 41 -5.35 -11.11 9.59
N PRO A 42 -4.54 -12.18 9.53
CA PRO A 42 -4.17 -12.94 10.70
C PRO A 42 -3.48 -12.08 11.77
N GLY A 43 -3.68 -12.41 13.05
CA GLY A 43 -3.10 -11.66 14.18
C GLY A 43 -1.57 -11.64 14.25
N PHE A 44 -0.88 -12.46 13.46
CA PHE A 44 0.59 -12.50 13.36
C PHE A 44 1.15 -11.65 12.21
N THR A 45 0.30 -11.00 11.40
CA THR A 45 0.76 -10.16 10.29
C THR A 45 1.60 -8.99 10.80
N CYS A 46 2.65 -8.63 10.04
CA CYS A 46 3.49 -7.52 10.43
C CYS A 46 2.68 -6.22 10.52
N TRP A 47 3.01 -5.41 11.53
CA TRP A 47 2.28 -4.21 11.86
C TRP A 47 2.30 -3.15 10.73
N ILE A 48 3.31 -3.16 9.85
CA ILE A 48 3.41 -2.25 8.70
C ILE A 48 2.23 -2.46 7.75
N ALA A 49 1.99 -3.72 7.33
CA ALA A 49 0.89 -4.04 6.43
C ALA A 49 -0.47 -3.88 7.11
N GLY A 50 -0.57 -4.26 8.40
CA GLY A 50 -1.77 -4.05 9.19
C GLY A 50 -2.15 -2.57 9.30
N SER A 51 -1.17 -1.72 9.60
CA SER A 51 -1.38 -0.27 9.74
C SER A 51 -1.85 0.37 8.43
N VAL A 52 -1.21 0.06 7.30
CA VAL A 52 -1.62 0.61 5.99
C VAL A 52 -3.01 0.13 5.58
N LEU A 53 -3.32 -1.15 5.75
CA LEU A 53 -4.66 -1.66 5.43
C LEU A 53 -5.72 -1.02 6.33
N ASP A 54 -5.46 -0.86 7.63
CA ASP A 54 -6.38 -0.25 8.59
C ASP A 54 -6.68 1.21 8.22
N ARG A 55 -5.65 1.98 7.87
CA ARG A 55 -5.79 3.37 7.40
C ARG A 55 -6.58 3.46 6.09
N GLY A 56 -6.30 2.57 5.14
CA GLY A 56 -7.03 2.51 3.87
C GLY A 56 -8.51 2.20 4.08
N LEU A 57 -8.82 1.19 4.89
CA LEU A 57 -10.21 0.83 5.25
C LEU A 57 -10.94 1.92 6.02
N ALA A 58 -10.20 2.77 6.74
CA ALA A 58 -10.75 3.92 7.45
C ALA A 58 -11.00 5.16 6.57
N GLY A 59 -10.65 5.10 5.28
CA GLY A 59 -10.76 6.23 4.34
C GLY A 59 -9.67 7.30 4.50
N GLU A 60 -8.63 7.06 5.32
CA GLU A 60 -7.56 8.04 5.55
C GLU A 60 -6.58 8.17 4.38
N LEU A 61 -6.71 7.30 3.39
CA LEU A 61 -5.88 7.24 2.20
C LEU A 61 -6.69 7.53 0.93
N ASP A 62 -7.94 8.03 1.06
CA ASP A 62 -8.83 8.33 -0.06
C ASP A 62 -8.37 9.54 -0.90
N ASP A 63 -7.36 10.29 -0.43
CA ASP A 63 -6.71 11.35 -1.19
C ASP A 63 -5.59 10.83 -2.11
N LEU A 64 -5.29 9.53 -2.08
CA LEU A 64 -4.35 8.88 -3.01
C LEU A 64 -5.06 8.52 -4.32
N ASP A 65 -4.41 8.83 -5.44
CA ASP A 65 -4.88 8.41 -6.76
C ASP A 65 -4.50 6.96 -7.07
N ALA A 66 -3.44 6.45 -6.44
CA ALA A 66 -2.99 5.06 -6.56
C ALA A 66 -2.05 4.66 -5.42
N LEU A 67 -1.84 3.35 -5.28
CA LEU A 67 -0.82 2.75 -4.42
C LEU A 67 0.20 1.98 -5.30
N ALA A 68 1.48 2.00 -4.94
CA ALA A 68 2.49 1.16 -5.58
C ALA A 68 3.19 0.29 -4.54
N LEU A 69 3.26 -1.02 -4.80
CA LEU A 69 3.82 -2.03 -3.91
C LEU A 69 4.76 -2.96 -4.67
N ALA A 70 5.97 -3.12 -4.16
CA ALA A 70 6.89 -4.15 -4.62
C ALA A 70 6.70 -5.42 -3.79
N LYS A 71 6.66 -6.58 -4.45
CA LYS A 71 6.55 -7.89 -3.80
C LYS A 71 7.83 -8.28 -3.06
N SER A 72 8.11 -7.63 -1.94
CA SER A 72 9.32 -7.84 -1.14
C SER A 72 9.21 -8.99 -0.13
N CYS A 73 7.99 -9.35 0.28
CA CYS A 73 7.71 -10.50 1.13
C CYS A 73 6.27 -11.00 0.93
N ASP A 74 5.94 -12.16 1.50
CA ASP A 74 4.61 -12.77 1.39
C ASP A 74 3.51 -11.88 1.99
N THR A 75 3.82 -11.12 3.03
CA THR A 75 2.85 -10.19 3.64
C THR A 75 2.49 -9.06 2.67
N ILE A 76 3.45 -8.50 1.92
CA ILE A 76 3.14 -7.47 0.92
C ILE A 76 2.40 -8.06 -0.27
N GLN A 77 2.72 -9.30 -0.68
CA GLN A 77 1.94 -10.00 -1.69
C GLN A 77 0.47 -10.13 -1.28
N GLY A 78 0.21 -10.63 -0.06
CA GLY A 78 -1.15 -10.73 0.48
C GLY A 78 -1.84 -9.37 0.63
N LEU A 79 -1.09 -8.33 1.01
CA LEU A 79 -1.61 -6.97 1.09
C LEU A 79 -2.08 -6.45 -0.28
N ILE A 80 -1.35 -6.70 -1.37
CA ILE A 80 -1.76 -6.30 -2.73
C ILE A 80 -3.13 -6.89 -3.09
N ASP A 81 -3.33 -8.18 -2.78
CA ASP A 81 -4.58 -8.87 -3.10
C ASP A 81 -5.74 -8.37 -2.21
N LEU A 82 -5.49 -8.18 -0.91
CA LEU A 82 -6.46 -7.57 0.00
C LEU A 82 -6.80 -6.14 -0.39
N TRP A 83 -5.83 -5.36 -0.83
CA TRP A 83 -6.03 -3.98 -1.26
C TRP A 83 -6.97 -3.91 -2.46
N ARG A 84 -6.69 -4.70 -3.51
CA ARG A 84 -7.56 -4.78 -4.71
C ARG A 84 -8.99 -5.16 -4.38
N ARG A 85 -9.17 -6.05 -3.39
CA ARG A 85 -10.49 -6.55 -2.99
C ARG A 85 -11.28 -5.52 -2.17
N ASN A 86 -10.65 -4.83 -1.23
CA ASN A 86 -11.36 -4.00 -0.25
C ASN A 86 -11.31 -2.50 -0.57
N LEU A 87 -10.33 -2.04 -1.35
CA LEU A 87 -10.11 -0.64 -1.71
C LEU A 87 -9.98 -0.49 -3.23
N PRO A 88 -10.95 -0.98 -4.04
CA PRO A 88 -10.84 -0.98 -5.50
C PRO A 88 -10.83 0.43 -6.11
N HIS A 89 -11.27 1.45 -5.35
CA HIS A 89 -11.23 2.85 -5.77
C HIS A 89 -9.81 3.43 -5.74
N ILE A 90 -8.87 2.82 -5.01
CA ILE A 90 -7.44 3.19 -5.01
C ILE A 90 -6.66 2.10 -5.76
N PRO A 91 -6.40 2.25 -7.07
CA PRO A 91 -5.73 1.22 -7.85
C PRO A 91 -4.31 0.94 -7.34
N VAL A 92 -3.87 -0.32 -7.42
CA VAL A 92 -2.53 -0.75 -6.98
C VAL A 92 -1.63 -1.20 -8.13
N PHE A 93 -0.49 -0.54 -8.28
CA PHE A 93 0.61 -0.97 -9.13
C PHE A 93 1.46 -2.00 -8.39
N HIS A 94 1.54 -3.20 -8.95
CA HIS A 94 2.31 -4.30 -8.38
C HIS A 94 3.63 -4.47 -9.15
N PHE A 95 4.75 -4.36 -8.43
CA PHE A 95 6.09 -4.61 -8.94
C PHE A 95 6.56 -5.98 -8.46
N GLY A 96 6.67 -6.93 -9.38
CA GLY A 96 7.23 -8.24 -9.09
C GLY A 96 8.74 -8.14 -8.87
N MET A 97 9.20 -8.49 -7.68
CA MET A 97 10.64 -8.56 -7.41
C MET A 97 11.19 -9.92 -7.86
N PRO A 98 12.37 -9.95 -8.52
CA PRO A 98 13.02 -11.21 -8.85
C PRO A 98 13.44 -11.91 -7.56
N LEU A 99 13.17 -13.21 -7.48
CA LEU A 99 13.63 -14.05 -6.37
C LEU A 99 15.00 -14.70 -6.66
N ARG A 100 15.53 -14.50 -7.88
CA ARG A 100 16.83 -14.95 -8.39
C ARG A 100 17.31 -14.04 -9.51
#